data_AF-A0AAU8P316-F1
#
_entry.id   AF-A0AAU8P316-F1
#
_cell.length_a   1.000
_cell.length_b   1.000
_cell.length_c   1.000
_cell.angle_alpha   90.00
_cell.angle_beta   90.00
_cell.angle_gamma   90.00
#
_symmetry.space_group_name_H-M   'P 1'
#
loop_
_entity.id
_entity.type
_entity.pdbx_description
1 polymer ?
#
loop_
_entity_poly.entity_id
_entity_poly.type
_entity_poly.pdbx_seq_one_letter_code
_entity_poly.pdbx_strand_id
1 'polypeptide(L)' 'MDTVRRWIRRGYIYPQPYRHGRAYRIQSDARYLPPWQQPTVPDGTAASTPTLLERLKNGPK' A
#
# COMPACT_ATOMS: atom_id res chain seq x y z
N MET A 1 -9.25 17.80 16.04
CA MET A 1 -9.18 17.20 14.69
C MET A 1 -7.72 16.90 14.41
N ASP A 2 -7.28 15.66 14.57
CA ASP A 2 -5.85 15.33 14.52
C ASP A 2 -5.43 14.98 13.09
N THR A 3 -4.57 15.81 12.49
CA THR A 3 -4.02 15.63 11.13
C THR A 3 -3.40 14.24 10.94
N VAL A 4 -2.71 13.73 11.98
CA VAL A 4 -2.10 12.39 11.95
C VAL A 4 -3.15 11.30 11.82
N ARG A 5 -4.25 11.33 12.61
CA ARG A 5 -5.32 10.31 12.48
C ARG A 5 -5.96 10.32 11.10
N ARG A 6 -6.09 11.49 10.48
CA ARG A 6 -6.58 11.62 9.10
C ARG A 6 -5.62 10.93 8.11
N TRP A 7 -4.31 11.11 8.28
CA TRP A 7 -3.30 10.45 7.46
C TRP A 7 -3.29 8.94 7.63
N ILE A 8 -3.41 8.45 8.87
CA ILE A 8 -3.52 7.01 9.17
C ILE A 8 -4.71 6.39 8.45
N ARG A 9 -5.90 7.01 8.56
CA ARG A 9 -7.12 6.51 7.91
C ARG A 9 -7.04 6.51 6.39
N ARG A 10 -6.27 7.44 5.81
CA ARG A 10 -6.06 7.55 4.37
C ARG A 10 -4.89 6.71 3.84
N GLY A 11 -4.14 6.04 4.72
CA GLY A 11 -2.97 5.24 4.32
C GLY A 11 -1.77 6.10 3.89
N TYR A 12 -1.64 7.33 4.37
CA TYR A 12 -0.50 8.20 4.06
C TYR A 12 0.70 7.99 5.00
N ILE A 13 0.67 6.98 5.86
CA ILE A 13 1.81 6.64 6.74
C ILE A 13 2.23 5.21 6.40
N TYR A 14 3.50 5.02 6.08
CA TYR A 14 4.08 3.73 5.74
C TYR A 14 5.33 3.45 6.61
N PRO A 15 5.46 2.26 7.22
CA PRO A 15 4.51 1.15 7.19
C PRO A 15 3.19 1.46 7.91
N GLN A 16 2.13 0.71 7.59
CA GLN A 16 0.78 0.96 8.10
C GLN A 16 0.78 0.94 9.65
N PRO A 17 0.28 2.00 10.30
CA PRO A 17 0.19 2.04 11.75
C PRO A 17 -0.81 1.01 12.28
N TYR A 18 -0.46 0.34 13.38
CA TYR A 18 -1.33 -0.64 14.02
C TYR A 18 -2.15 0.00 15.15
N ARG A 19 -3.36 -0.49 15.36
CA ARG A 19 -4.21 -0.03 16.46
C ARG A 19 -3.80 -0.78 17.74
N HIS A 20 -3.40 -0.02 18.76
CA HIS A 20 -3.10 -0.52 20.09
C HIS A 20 -4.16 0.02 21.07
N GLY A 21 -5.24 -0.75 21.24
CA GLY A 21 -6.40 -0.34 22.04
C GLY A 21 -7.11 0.91 21.49
N ARG A 22 -7.00 2.02 22.24
CA ARG A 22 -7.59 3.32 21.88
C ARG A 22 -6.67 4.23 21.07
N ALA A 23 -5.40 3.88 20.92
CA ALA A 23 -4.41 4.67 20.20
C ALA A 23 -3.89 3.94 18.95
N TYR A 24 -3.40 4.70 17.98
CA TYR A 24 -2.58 4.16 16.90
C TYR A 24 -1.11 4.20 17.32
N ARG A 25 -0.35 3.15 17.01
CA ARG A 25 1.10 3.14 17.13
C ARG A 25 1.72 3.15 15.76
N ILE A 26 2.62 4.11 15.58
CA ILE A 26 3.40 4.32 14.36
C ILE A 26 4.82 3.85 14.68
N GLN A 27 5.42 3.12 13.75
CA GLN A 27 6.82 2.70 13.90
C GLN A 27 7.75 3.91 13.76
N SER A 28 8.91 3.90 14.41
CA SER A 28 9.84 5.04 14.40
C SER A 28 10.44 5.32 13.02
N ASP A 29 10.50 4.31 12.17
CA ASP A 29 10.97 4.36 10.78
C ASP A 29 9.84 4.74 9.80
N ALA A 30 8.62 4.98 10.29
CA ALA A 30 7.50 5.30 9.43
C ALA A 30 7.64 6.70 8.83
N ARG A 31 7.29 6.79 7.55
CA ARG A 31 7.33 8.02 6.76
C ARG A 31 5.97 8.37 6.20
N TYR A 32 5.77 9.66 5.97
CA TYR A 32 4.62 10.16 5.24
C TYR A 32 4.77 9.80 3.75
N LEU A 33 3.76 9.14 3.18
CA LEU A 33 3.62 8.89 1.75
C LEU A 33 2.49 9.78 1.21
N PRO A 34 2.81 10.74 0.35
CA PRO A 34 1.78 11.50 -0.35
C PRO A 34 0.99 10.61 -1.31
N PRO A 35 -0.25 10.98 -1.67
CA PRO A 35 -1.16 10.15 -2.47
C PRO A 35 -0.60 9.67 -3.81
N TRP A 36 0.24 10.47 -4.48
CA TRP A 36 0.86 10.08 -5.75
C TRP A 36 2.00 9.05 -5.61
N GLN A 37 2.46 8.80 -4.38
CA GLN A 37 3.48 7.80 -4.04
C GLN A 37 2.90 6.61 -3.27
N GLN A 38 1.58 6.57 -3.07
CA GLN A 38 0.97 5.42 -2.43
C GLN A 38 1.18 4.21 -3.34
N PRO A 39 1.72 3.09 -2.81
CA PRO A 39 1.77 1.87 -3.58
C PRO A 39 0.33 1.53 -3.96
N THR A 40 0.07 1.37 -5.26
CA THR A 40 -1.18 0.80 -5.74
C THR A 40 -1.28 -0.56 -5.09
N VAL A 41 -2.02 -0.67 -3.99
CA VAL A 41 -2.37 -1.96 -3.43
C VAL A 41 -3.11 -2.63 -4.58
N PRO A 42 -2.60 -3.75 -5.13
CA PRO A 42 -3.31 -4.45 -6.17
C PRO A 42 -4.63 -4.84 -5.52
N ASP A 43 -5.70 -4.19 -5.94
CA ASP A 43 -7.05 -4.57 -5.55
C ASP A 43 -7.12 -6.06 -5.89
N GLY A 44 -7.52 -6.90 -4.92
CA GLY A 44 -7.49 -8.36 -5.05
C GLY A 44 -8.39 -8.92 -6.17
N THR A 45 -8.88 -8.05 -7.04
CA THR A 45 -9.73 -8.26 -8.21
C THR A 45 -8.99 -7.94 -9.53
N ALA A 46 -7.67 -7.75 -9.53
CA ALA A 46 -6.89 -7.82 -10.76
C ALA A 46 -6.76 -9.28 -11.18
N ALA A 47 -7.81 -9.80 -11.81
CA ALA A 47 -7.83 -11.11 -12.45
C ALA A 47 -6.56 -11.28 -13.30
N SER A 48 -5.87 -12.38 -13.04
CA SER A 48 -4.58 -12.80 -13.58
C SER A 48 -4.49 -12.62 -15.09
N THR A 49 -4.03 -11.46 -15.54
CA THR A 49 -3.47 -11.34 -16.89
C THR A 49 -1.99 -11.73 -16.78
N PRO A 50 -1.51 -12.68 -17.59
CA PRO A 50 -0.11 -13.06 -17.55
C PRO A 50 0.73 -11.82 -17.82
N THR A 51 1.69 -11.58 -16.94
CA THR A 51 2.61 -10.46 -17.06
C THR A 51 3.32 -10.50 -18.41
N LEU A 52 3.80 -9.35 -18.89
CA LEU A 52 4.56 -9.29 -20.14
C LEU A 52 5.77 -10.24 -20.11
N LEU A 53 6.36 -10.44 -18.92
CA LEU A 53 7.43 -11.39 -18.68
C LEU A 53 6.99 -12.85 -18.91
N GLU A 54 5.81 -13.24 -18.41
CA GLU A 54 5.24 -14.58 -18.62
C GLU A 54 4.86 -14.81 -20.09
N ARG A 55 4.34 -13.79 -20.79
CA ARG A 55 4.04 -13.87 -22.23
C ARG A 55 5.30 -14.06 -23.07
N LEU A 56 6.40 -13.41 -22.68
CA LEU A 56 7.68 -13.52 -23.38
C LEU A 56 8.32 -14.90 -23.17
N LYS A 57 8.22 -15.46 -21.95
CA LYS A 57 8.77 -16.79 -21.63
C LYS A 57 8.00 -17.92 -22.32
N ASN A 58 6.71 -17.75 -22.58
CA ASN A 58 5.84 -18.74 -23.22
C ASN A 58 5.64 -18.47 -24.74
N GLY A 59 6.55 -17.72 -25.38
CA GLY A 59 6.47 -17.42 -26.81
C GLY A 59 6.36 -18.69 -27.68
N PRO A 60 5.67 -18.62 -28.83
CA PRO A 60 5.39 -19.78 -29.66
C PRO A 60 6.70 -20.40 -30.17
N LYS A 61 6.76 -21.73 -30.08
CA LYS A 61 7.85 -22.57 -30.59
C LYS A 61 7.80 -22.71 -32.10
#